data_AF-A0A450ZY26-F1
#
_entry.id   AF-A0A450ZY26-F1
#
_cell.length_a   1.000
_cell.length_b   1.000
_cell.length_c   1.000
_cell.angle_alpha   90.00
_cell.angle_beta   90.00
_cell.angle_gamma   90.00
#
_symmetry.space_group_name_H-M   'P 1'
#
loop_
_entity.id
_entity.type
_entity.pdbx_description
1 polymer ?
#
loop_
_entity_poly.entity_id
_entity_poly.type
_entity_poly.pdbx_seq_one_letter_code
_entity_poly.pdbx_strand_id
1 'polypeptide(L)'
;MIGLIIRILRGFAIVWIWLIGLFWTGNIVFMWYYEGFSRVQELLNPFNIIYYSVVVITFLPDIGANMLADRFDRRDKKYDK
;
A
#
# COMPACT_ATOMS: atom_id res chain seq x y z
N MET A 1 -0.24 -26.05 6.95
CA MET A 1 -1.14 -24.92 7.24
C MET A 1 -0.43 -23.56 7.15
N ILE A 2 0.78 -23.42 7.68
CA ILE A 2 1.55 -22.15 7.68
C ILE A 2 1.83 -21.63 6.26
N GLY A 3 2.20 -22.51 5.32
CA GLY A 3 2.39 -22.12 3.91
C GLY A 3 1.14 -21.52 3.24
N LEU A 4 -0.08 -21.91 3.65
CA LEU A 4 -1.32 -21.32 3.16
C LEU A 4 -1.48 -19.87 3.67
N ILE A 5 -1.19 -19.64 4.95
CA ILE A 5 -1.27 -18.32 5.59
C ILE A 5 -0.30 -17.34 4.93
N ILE A 6 0.92 -17.78 4.62
CA ILE A 6 1.93 -16.96 3.92
C ILE A 6 1.43 -16.56 2.52
N ARG A 7 0.84 -17.50 1.77
CA ARG A 7 0.27 -17.21 0.44
C ARG A 7 -0.88 -16.21 0.52
N ILE A 8 -1.76 -16.33 1.52
CA ILE A 8 -2.87 -15.39 1.72
C ILE A 8 -2.34 -13.98 2.05
N LEU A 9 -1.37 -13.86 2.97
CA LEU A 9 -0.77 -12.57 3.32
C LEU A 9 -0.10 -11.89 2.13
N ARG A 10 0.66 -12.64 1.34
CA ARG A 10 1.30 -12.11 0.12
C ARG A 10 0.28 -11.74 -0.95
N GLY A 11 -0.75 -12.56 -1.13
CA GLY A 11 -1.86 -12.26 -2.04
C GLY A 11 -2.60 -10.98 -1.63
N PHE A 12 -2.88 -10.81 -0.35
CA PHE A 12 -3.49 -9.61 0.21
C PHE A 12 -2.62 -8.37 -0.06
N ALA A 13 -1.32 -8.46 0.22
CA ALA A 13 -0.37 -7.36 0.02
C ALA A 13 -0.34 -6.90 -1.46
N ILE A 14 -0.26 -7.85 -2.40
CA ILE A 14 -0.33 -7.57 -3.84
C ILE A 14 -1.66 -6.89 -4.21
N VAL A 15 -2.80 -7.44 -3.78
CA VAL A 15 -4.10 -6.82 -4.08
C VAL A 15 -4.18 -5.41 -3.50
N TRP A 16 -3.66 -5.21 -2.29
CA TRP A 16 -3.64 -3.92 -1.61
C TRP A 16 -2.81 -2.90 -2.39
N ILE A 17 -1.61 -3.23 -2.86
CA ILE A 17 -0.78 -2.26 -3.59
C ILE A 17 -1.41 -1.83 -4.92
N TRP A 18 -2.11 -2.75 -5.61
CA TRP A 18 -2.89 -2.40 -6.81
C TRP A 18 -4.06 -1.47 -6.49
N LEU A 19 -4.77 -1.72 -5.39
CA LEU A 19 -5.86 -0.85 -4.93
C LEU A 19 -5.34 0.55 -4.58
N ILE A 20 -4.19 0.65 -3.90
CA ILE A 20 -3.54 1.92 -3.60
C ILE A 20 -3.23 2.68 -4.90
N GLY A 21 -2.60 2.01 -5.87
CA GLY A 21 -2.26 2.63 -7.15
C GLY A 21 -3.49 3.17 -7.88
N LEU A 22 -4.52 2.34 -8.03
CA LEU A 22 -5.78 2.75 -8.68
C LEU A 22 -6.48 3.88 -7.91
N PHE A 23 -6.50 3.82 -6.59
CA PHE A 23 -7.10 4.85 -5.75
C PHE A 23 -6.40 6.21 -5.93
N TRP A 24 -5.07 6.24 -5.88
CA TRP A 24 -4.32 7.49 -6.04
C TRP A 24 -4.40 8.04 -7.46
N THR A 25 -4.24 7.21 -8.49
CA THR A 25 -4.39 7.65 -9.88
C THR A 25 -5.80 8.16 -10.12
N GLY A 26 -6.82 7.44 -9.65
CA GLY A 26 -8.21 7.87 -9.71
C GLY A 26 -8.38 9.24 -9.04
N ASN A 27 -7.92 9.39 -7.80
CA ASN A 27 -8.07 10.64 -7.04
C ASN A 27 -7.45 11.84 -7.77
N ILE A 28 -6.24 11.68 -8.34
CA ILE A 28 -5.58 12.73 -9.12
C ILE A 28 -6.38 13.08 -10.38
N VAL A 29 -6.84 12.08 -11.13
CA VAL A 29 -7.64 12.29 -12.36
C VAL A 29 -8.98 12.96 -12.04
N PHE A 30 -9.67 12.49 -11.00
CA PHE A 30 -10.92 13.08 -10.53
C PHE A 30 -10.71 14.53 -10.10
N MET A 31 -9.68 14.81 -9.31
CA MET A 31 -9.37 16.16 -8.86
C MET A 31 -9.01 17.07 -10.04
N TRP A 32 -8.25 16.58 -11.01
CA TRP A 32 -7.97 17.34 -12.23
C TRP A 32 -9.25 17.66 -13.01
N TYR A 33 -10.14 16.68 -13.17
CA TYR A 33 -11.38 16.85 -13.93
C TYR A 33 -12.36 17.84 -13.27
N TYR A 34 -12.53 17.76 -11.94
CA TYR A 34 -13.52 18.55 -11.21
C TYR A 34 -12.99 19.89 -10.68
N GLU A 35 -11.73 19.94 -10.22
CA GLU A 35 -11.14 21.11 -9.56
C GLU A 35 -10.03 21.78 -10.40
N GLY A 36 -9.63 21.15 -11.52
CA GLY A 36 -8.61 21.67 -12.43
C GLY A 36 -7.17 21.34 -12.02
N PHE A 37 -6.23 21.66 -12.90
CA PHE A 37 -4.81 21.32 -12.72
C PHE A 37 -4.15 22.07 -11.55
N SER A 38 -4.61 23.29 -11.25
CA SER A 38 -4.12 24.09 -10.14
C SER A 38 -4.24 23.36 -8.79
N ARG A 39 -5.34 22.62 -8.60
CA ARG A 39 -5.55 21.87 -7.37
C ARG A 39 -4.61 20.66 -7.26
N VAL A 40 -4.35 19.99 -8.37
CA VAL A 40 -3.38 18.88 -8.42
C VAL A 40 -1.98 19.37 -8.03
N GLN A 41 -1.58 20.56 -8.47
CA GLN A 41 -0.30 21.16 -8.08
C GLN A 41 -0.22 21.47 -6.59
N GLU A 42 -1.30 21.95 -5.98
CA GLU A 42 -1.37 22.20 -4.54
C GLU A 42 -1.36 20.90 -3.73
N LEU A 43 -2.02 19.86 -4.24
CA LEU A 43 -2.03 18.52 -3.65
C LEU A 43 -0.62 17.90 -3.67
N LEU A 44 0.05 17.97 -4.81
CA LEU A 44 1.40 17.44 -5.03
C LEU A 44 2.51 18.38 -4.58
N ASN A 45 2.17 19.49 -3.90
CA ASN A 45 3.13 20.40 -3.34
C ASN A 45 4.01 19.65 -2.32
N PRO A 46 5.35 19.71 -2.39
CA PRO A 46 6.26 19.02 -1.46
C PRO A 46 6.05 19.42 0.01
N PHE A 47 5.42 20.56 0.28
CA PHE A 47 5.09 21.04 1.62
C PHE A 47 3.71 20.58 2.11
N ASN A 48 2.95 19.82 1.31
CA ASN A 48 1.67 19.23 1.72
C ASN A 48 1.89 17.99 2.59
N ILE A 49 2.33 18.23 3.83
CA ILE A 49 2.68 17.18 4.81
C ILE A 49 1.48 16.25 5.06
N ILE A 50 0.26 16.80 5.05
CA ILE A 50 -0.96 16.02 5.27
C ILE A 50 -1.13 14.99 4.14
N TYR A 51 -1.02 15.42 2.88
CA TYR A 51 -1.14 14.52 1.73
C TYR A 51 -0.12 13.39 1.80
N TYR A 52 1.16 13.70 2.00
CA TYR A 52 2.19 12.67 2.10
C TYR A 52 2.04 11.76 3.32
N SER A 53 1.54 12.28 4.45
CA SER A 53 1.23 11.47 5.62
C SER A 53 0.13 10.46 5.32
N VAL A 54 -0.92 10.89 4.61
CA VAL A 54 -1.99 9.98 4.16
C VAL A 54 -1.43 8.91 3.23
N VAL A 55 -0.62 9.30 2.23
CA VAL A 55 0.06 8.34 1.33
C VAL A 55 0.81 7.28 2.15
N VAL A 56 1.68 7.70 3.07
CA VAL A 56 2.47 6.77 3.90
C VAL A 56 1.59 5.84 4.74
N ILE A 57 0.54 6.38 5.37
CA ILE A 57 -0.40 5.59 6.19
C ILE A 57 -1.11 4.55 5.33
N THR A 58 -1.51 4.91 4.11
CA THR A 58 -2.20 4.01 3.17
C THR A 58 -1.34 2.78 2.80
N PHE A 59 -0.01 2.89 2.81
CA PHE A 59 0.91 1.76 2.57
C PHE A 59 1.14 0.85 3.78
N LEU A 60 0.79 1.27 5.01
CA LEU A 60 1.05 0.48 6.23
C LEU A 60 0.48 -0.95 6.20
N PRO A 61 -0.74 -1.21 5.69
CA PRO A 61 -1.27 -2.57 5.64
C PRO A 61 -0.48 -3.51 4.74
N ASP A 62 0.02 -3.03 3.59
CA ASP A 62 0.88 -3.81 2.69
C ASP A 62 2.21 -4.17 3.38
N ILE A 63 2.85 -3.16 3.98
CA ILE A 63 4.11 -3.35 4.72
C ILE A 63 3.91 -4.36 5.86
N GLY A 64 2.83 -4.21 6.63
CA GLY A 64 2.49 -5.11 7.73
C GLY A 64 2.25 -6.55 7.26
N ALA A 65 1.48 -6.73 6.18
CA ALA A 65 1.19 -8.04 5.62
C ALA A 65 2.46 -8.75 5.12
N ASN A 66 3.33 -8.04 4.39
CA ASN A 66 4.60 -8.57 3.91
C ASN A 66 5.56 -8.90 5.07
N MET A 67 5.68 -8.02 6.06
CA MET A 67 6.50 -8.28 7.25
C MET A 67 6.04 -9.52 8.03
N LEU A 68 4.73 -9.70 8.18
CA LEU A 68 4.17 -10.88 8.84
C LEU A 68 4.41 -12.15 8.02
N ALA A 69 4.22 -12.10 6.70
CA ALA A 69 4.51 -13.21 5.80
C ALA A 69 5.96 -13.66 5.93
N ASP A 70 6.92 -12.73 5.93
CA ASP A 70 8.35 -13.03 6.04
C ASP A 70 8.76 -13.52 7.44
N ARG A 71 8.05 -13.11 8.49
CA ARG A 71 8.26 -13.67 9.83
C ARG A 71 7.78 -15.13 9.89
N PHE A 72 6.65 -15.44 9.26
CA PHE A 72 6.14 -16.81 9.22
C PHE A 72 7.01 -17.73 8.35
N ASP A 73 7.44 -17.26 7.18
CA ASP A 73 8.34 -18.02 6.29
C ASP A 73 9.67 -18.38 6.98
N ARG A 74 10.26 -17.42 7.71
CA ARG A 74 11.48 -17.66 8.49
C ARG A 74 11.29 -18.67 9.63
N ARG A 75 10.12 -18.69 10.27
CA ARG A 75 9.82 -19.67 11.33
C ARG A 75 9.64 -21.06 10.72
N ASP A 76 8.87 -21.18 9.65
CA ASP A 76 8.63 -22.45 8.97
C ASP A 76 9.95 -23.14 8.56
N LYS A 77 10.85 -22.39 7.90
CA LYS A 77 12.19 -22.88 7.52
C LYS A 77 13.11 -23.27 8.69
N LYS A 78 12.86 -22.74 9.89
CA LYS A 78 13.63 -23.09 11.10
C LYS A 78 13.16 -24.41 11.72
N TYR A 79 11.88 -24.75 11.59
CA TYR A 79 11.30 -25.99 12.11
C TYR A 79 11.44 -27.18 11.16
N ASP A 80 11.82 -26.94 9.91
CA ASP A 80 12.06 -27.96 8.87
C ASP A 80 13.54 -28.44 8.81
N LYS A 81 14.40 -27.94 9.73
CA LYS A 81 15.79 -28.38 9.97
C LYS A 81 15.89 -29.08 11.31
#